data_AF-A0AAV3XGV4-F1
#
_entry.id   AF-A0AAV3XGV4-F1
#
_cell.length_a   1.000
_cell.length_b   1.000
_cell.length_c   1.000
_cell.angle_alpha   90.00
_cell.angle_beta   90.00
_cell.angle_gamma   90.00
#
_symmetry.space_group_name_H-M   'P 1'
#
loop_
_entity.id
_entity.type
_entity.pdbx_description
1 polymer ?
#
loop_
_entity_poly.entity_id
_entity_poly.type
_entity_poly.pdbx_seq_one_letter_code
_entity_poly.pdbx_strand_id
1 'polypeptide(L)'
;MLSLLQLYNQHYPAAVPEIQAETATIDLNFIIEDLPKLLSSMQSGADRIRKIVLSLRNFSRLEQAEMKAVDIHEGSDNTLVLLQHRLRPQTGKRESVVIKEYGNLPWVECYAAQLNQVFNSSC
;
A
#
# COMPACT_ATOMS: atom_id res chain seq x y z
N MET A 1 2.16 -0.46 -24.85
CA MET A 1 3.28 -1.28 -25.36
C MET A 1 2.93 -2.77 -25.33
N LEU A 2 2.64 -3.37 -24.16
CA LEU A 2 2.18 -4.77 -24.05
C LEU A 2 0.90 -5.06 -24.83
N SER A 3 -0.06 -4.13 -24.82
CA SER A 3 -1.30 -4.22 -25.61
C SER A 3 -1.07 -4.33 -27.11
N LEU A 4 -0.01 -3.68 -27.63
CA LEU A 4 0.36 -3.77 -29.04
C LEU A 4 0.95 -5.16 -29.37
N LEU A 5 1.77 -5.71 -28.48
CA LEU A 5 2.33 -7.05 -28.64
C LEU A 5 1.27 -8.15 -28.56
N GLN A 6 0.28 -7.99 -27.67
CA GLN A 6 -0.90 -8.87 -27.62
C GLN A 6 -1.70 -8.81 -28.93
N LEU A 7 -1.95 -7.61 -29.43
CA LEU A 7 -2.68 -7.41 -30.69
C LEU A 7 -1.92 -8.01 -31.88
N TYR A 8 -0.61 -7.82 -31.94
CA TYR A 8 0.25 -8.42 -32.96
C TYR A 8 0.19 -9.94 -32.92
N ASN A 9 0.32 -10.56 -31.74
CA ASN A 9 0.26 -12.01 -31.57
C ASN A 9 -1.13 -12.57 -31.95
N GLN A 10 -2.21 -11.87 -31.61
CA GLN A 10 -3.57 -12.28 -31.91
C GLN A 10 -3.88 -12.26 -33.42
N HIS A 11 -3.34 -11.27 -34.15
CA HIS A 11 -3.63 -11.10 -35.58
C HIS A 11 -2.59 -11.75 -36.51
N TYR A 12 -1.40 -12.09 -36.00
CA TYR A 12 -0.32 -12.75 -36.75
C TYR A 12 0.21 -14.01 -36.03
N PRO A 13 -0.63 -15.03 -35.77
CA PRO A 13 -0.21 -16.26 -35.08
C PRO A 13 0.76 -17.12 -35.91
N ALA A 14 0.71 -17.00 -37.24
CA ALA A 14 1.65 -17.63 -38.18
C ALA A 14 2.76 -16.66 -38.60
N ALA A 15 3.42 -16.05 -37.62
CA ALA A 15 4.58 -15.19 -37.87
C ALA A 15 5.73 -15.97 -38.53
N VAL A 16 6.67 -15.27 -39.17
CA VAL A 16 7.84 -15.89 -39.78
C VAL A 16 8.63 -16.70 -38.74
N PRO A 17 9.34 -17.78 -39.15
CA PRO A 17 10.01 -18.70 -38.23
C PRO A 17 10.95 -18.03 -37.22
N GLU A 18 11.62 -16.95 -37.63
CA GLU A 18 12.51 -16.15 -36.78
C GLU A 18 11.77 -15.53 -35.59
N ILE A 19 10.57 -14.99 -35.84
CA ILE A 19 9.74 -14.38 -34.79
C ILE A 19 9.16 -15.45 -33.88
N GLN A 20 8.76 -16.61 -34.42
CA GLN A 20 8.26 -17.72 -33.61
C GLN A 20 9.34 -18.30 -32.71
N ALA A 21 10.55 -18.47 -33.24
CA ALA A 21 11.71 -18.93 -32.47
C ALA A 21 12.04 -17.97 -31.33
N GLU A 22 12.08 -16.66 -31.60
CA GLU A 22 12.36 -15.67 -30.56
C GLU A 22 11.24 -15.57 -29.52
N THR A 23 9.98 -15.62 -29.96
CA THR A 23 8.79 -15.63 -29.08
C THR A 23 8.82 -16.81 -28.10
N ALA A 24 9.24 -17.99 -28.57
CA ALA A 24 9.42 -19.17 -27.75
C ALA A 24 10.64 -19.07 -26.83
N THR A 25 11.77 -18.54 -27.33
CA THR A 25 13.00 -18.34 -26.55
C THR A 25 12.77 -17.45 -25.33
N ILE A 26 12.01 -16.36 -25.49
CA ILE A 26 11.77 -15.39 -24.40
C ILE A 26 10.53 -15.71 -23.57
N ASP A 27 9.76 -16.75 -23.93
CA ASP A 27 8.43 -17.05 -23.37
C ASP A 27 7.54 -15.79 -23.31
N LEU A 28 7.30 -15.20 -24.48
CA LEU A 28 6.61 -13.91 -24.59
C LEU A 28 5.21 -13.93 -23.95
N ASN A 29 4.51 -15.06 -24.03
CA ASN A 29 3.17 -15.20 -23.44
C ASN A 29 3.24 -15.09 -21.92
N PHE A 30 4.21 -15.76 -21.27
CA PHE A 30 4.44 -15.61 -19.85
C PHE A 30 4.74 -14.15 -19.48
N ILE A 31 5.63 -13.48 -20.21
CA ILE A 31 5.98 -12.07 -19.95
C ILE A 31 4.74 -11.17 -20.06
N ILE A 32 3.93 -11.35 -21.10
CA ILE A 32 2.72 -10.55 -21.32
C ILE A 32 1.73 -10.70 -20.15
N GLU A 33 1.60 -11.90 -19.60
CA GLU A 33 0.69 -12.17 -18.49
C GLU A 33 1.23 -11.76 -17.13
N ASP A 34 2.53 -11.96 -16.87
CA ASP A 34 3.12 -11.83 -15.55
C ASP A 34 3.68 -10.42 -15.28
N LEU A 35 4.24 -9.75 -16.29
CA LEU A 35 4.82 -8.42 -16.13
C LEU A 35 3.82 -7.39 -15.57
N PRO A 36 2.54 -7.32 -16.03
CA PRO A 36 1.56 -6.42 -15.43
C PRO A 36 1.30 -6.73 -13.95
N LYS A 37 1.26 -8.02 -13.57
CA LYS A 37 1.03 -8.45 -12.18
C LYS A 37 2.21 -8.06 -11.30
N LEU A 38 3.44 -8.26 -11.77
CA LEU A 38 4.66 -7.85 -11.08
C LEU A 38 4.70 -6.34 -10.87
N LEU A 39 4.43 -5.55 -11.90
CA LEU A 39 4.39 -4.09 -11.80
C LEU A 39 3.32 -3.61 -10.81
N SER A 40 2.13 -4.21 -10.85
CA SER A 40 1.05 -3.90 -9.89
C SER A 40 1.44 -4.24 -8.45
N SER A 41 2.12 -5.38 -8.25
CA SER A 41 2.61 -5.80 -6.93
C SER A 41 3.69 -4.85 -6.41
N MET A 42 4.65 -4.48 -7.26
CA MET A 42 5.70 -3.51 -6.93
C MET A 42 5.12 -2.14 -6.60
N GLN A 43 4.16 -1.64 -7.38
CA GLN A 43 3.48 -0.38 -7.11
C GLN A 43 2.76 -0.41 -5.76
N SER A 44 2.01 -1.47 -5.48
CA SER A 44 1.32 -1.66 -4.20
C SER A 44 2.29 -1.71 -3.02
N GLY A 45 3.43 -2.39 -3.19
CA GLY A 45 4.51 -2.43 -2.21
C GLY A 45 5.13 -1.05 -1.96
N ALA A 46 5.44 -0.30 -3.02
CA ALA A 46 5.99 1.04 -2.94
C ALA A 46 5.02 2.03 -2.27
N ASP A 47 3.74 1.97 -2.60
CA ASP A 47 2.70 2.79 -1.96
C ASP A 47 2.56 2.48 -0.48
N ARG A 48 2.69 1.21 -0.08
CA ARG A 48 2.69 0.82 1.32
C ARG A 48 3.91 1.35 2.06
N ILE A 49 5.11 1.24 1.48
CA ILE A 49 6.34 1.78 2.06
C ILE A 49 6.22 3.30 2.21
N ARG A 50 5.73 4.00 1.18
CA ARG A 50 5.48 5.43 1.21
C ARG A 50 4.54 5.81 2.35
N LYS A 51 3.41 5.10 2.51
CA LYS A 51 2.47 5.32 3.62
C LYS A 51 3.15 5.12 4.98
N ILE A 52 3.93 4.06 5.15
CA ILE A 52 4.67 3.80 6.40
C ILE A 52 5.65 4.95 6.72
N VAL A 53 6.46 5.37 5.74
CA VAL A 53 7.45 6.44 5.93
C VAL A 53 6.77 7.77 6.25
N LEU A 54 5.66 8.10 5.57
CA LEU A 54 4.89 9.31 5.88
C LEU A 54 4.26 9.25 7.28
N SER A 55 3.65 8.12 7.64
CA SER A 55 3.09 7.95 8.98
C SER A 55 4.15 8.02 10.07
N LEU A 56 5.34 7.44 9.88
CA LEU A 56 6.47 7.57 10.82
C LEU A 56 6.94 9.02 10.95
N ARG A 57 7.08 9.75 9.84
CA ARG A 57 7.46 11.16 9.86
C ARG A 57 6.42 12.02 10.59
N ASN A 58 5.14 11.78 10.33
CA ASN A 58 4.05 12.52 10.99
C ASN A 58 3.99 12.18 12.48
N PHE A 59 4.11 10.90 12.84
CA PHE A 59 4.16 10.44 14.23
C PHE A 59 5.31 11.09 15.00
N SER A 60 6.54 11.07 14.46
CA SER A 60 7.70 11.72 15.08
C SER A 60 7.52 13.23 15.24
N ARG A 61 6.87 13.92 14.30
CA ARG A 61 6.54 15.35 14.42
C ARG A 61 5.48 15.61 15.49
N LEU A 62 4.52 14.69 15.66
CA LEU A 62 3.50 14.79 16.70
C LEU A 62 4.06 14.50 18.10
N GLU A 63 5.17 13.76 18.21
CA GLU A 63 5.88 13.51 19.47
C GLU A 63 6.66 14.71 20.02
N GLN A 64 6.73 15.83 19.29
CA GLN A 64 7.30 17.07 19.83
C GLN A 64 6.50 17.53 21.06
N ALA A 65 7.21 17.84 22.16
CA ALA A 65 6.64 18.19 23.46
C ALA A 65 6.05 19.62 23.51
N GLU A 66 5.23 19.97 22.51
CA GLU A 66 4.55 21.25 22.41
C GLU A 66 3.04 21.01 22.23
N MET A 67 2.25 21.83 22.93
CA MET A 67 0.82 21.92 22.65
C MET A 67 0.61 22.58 21.30
N LYS A 68 -0.18 21.94 20.45
CA LYS A 68 -0.57 22.47 19.15
C LYS A 68 -1.95 21.99 18.75
N ALA A 69 -2.59 22.75 17.87
CA ALA A 69 -3.80 22.32 17.21
C ALA A 69 -3.49 21.10 16.33
N VAL A 70 -4.17 19.99 16.57
CA VAL A 70 -4.01 18.75 15.80
C VAL A 70 -5.32 18.20 15.28
N ASP A 71 -5.23 17.49 14.16
CA ASP A 71 -6.28 16.61 13.66
C ASP A 71 -6.18 15.24 14.33
N ILE A 72 -7.18 14.90 15.15
CA ILE A 72 -7.25 13.63 15.88
C ILE A 72 -7.41 12.44 14.91
N HIS A 73 -8.11 12.63 13.79
CA HIS A 73 -8.26 11.59 12.78
C HIS A 73 -6.91 11.23 12.17
N GLU A 74 -6.05 12.23 11.90
CA GLU A 74 -4.72 12.00 11.37
C GLU A 74 -3.86 11.15 12.33
N GLY A 75 -3.90 11.44 13.63
CA GLY A 75 -3.19 10.66 14.66
C GLY A 75 -3.67 9.20 14.74
N SER A 76 -4.99 9.00 14.71
CA SER A 76 -5.61 7.67 14.71
C SER A 76 -5.25 6.87 13.46
N ASP A 77 -5.35 7.49 12.29
CA ASP A 77 -5.04 6.85 11.00
C ASP A 77 -3.56 6.46 10.88
N ASN A 78 -2.66 7.35 11.30
CA ASN A 78 -1.23 7.04 11.32
C ASN A 78 -0.92 5.86 12.24
N THR A 79 -1.56 5.80 13.41
CA THR A 79 -1.40 4.68 14.35
C THR A 79 -1.87 3.36 13.74
N LEU A 80 -3.03 3.35 13.07
CA LEU A 80 -3.55 2.16 12.39
C LEU A 80 -2.65 1.67 11.25
N VAL A 81 -2.00 2.59 10.52
CA VAL A 81 -1.00 2.23 9.49
C VAL A 81 0.20 1.52 10.13
N LEU A 82 0.70 2.01 11.26
CA LEU A 82 1.83 1.41 11.99
C LEU A 82 1.48 0.04 12.58
N LEU A 83 0.27 -0.10 13.12
CA LEU A 83 -0.23 -1.34 13.73
C LEU A 83 -0.79 -2.34 12.72
N GLN A 84 -0.76 -2.04 11.42
CA GLN A 84 -1.30 -2.90 10.37
C GLN A 84 -0.74 -4.34 10.42
N HIS A 85 0.50 -4.54 10.89
CA HIS A 85 1.10 -5.87 11.04
C HIS A 85 0.46 -6.73 12.16
N ARG A 86 -0.13 -6.08 13.17
CA ARG A 86 -0.88 -6.73 14.26
C ARG A 86 -2.33 -6.99 13.86
N LEU A 87 -2.90 -6.08 13.08
CA LEU A 87 -4.31 -6.09 12.69
C LEU A 87 -4.59 -6.94 11.44
N ARG A 88 -3.56 -7.33 10.66
CA ARG A 88 -3.76 -8.25 9.54
C ARG A 88 -3.93 -9.68 10.04
N PRO A 89 -4.82 -10.48 9.41
CA PRO A 89 -4.95 -11.90 9.72
C PRO A 89 -3.59 -12.58 9.55
N GLN A 90 -3.06 -13.11 10.65
CA GLN A 90 -1.91 -14.00 10.64
C GLN A 90 -2.43 -15.43 10.53
N THR A 91 -1.65 -16.33 9.92
CA THR A 91 -2.02 -17.73 9.73
C THR A 91 -2.46 -18.35 11.07
N GLY A 92 -3.72 -18.79 11.16
CA GLY A 92 -4.31 -19.36 12.39
C GLY A 92 -4.95 -18.37 13.37
N LYS A 93 -5.00 -17.07 13.07
CA LYS A 93 -5.74 -16.07 13.86
C LYS A 93 -7.02 -15.61 13.14
N ARG A 94 -8.02 -15.22 13.94
CA ARG A 94 -9.26 -14.61 13.43
C ARG A 94 -8.94 -13.27 12.75
N GLU A 95 -9.66 -12.98 11.69
CA GLU A 95 -9.57 -11.70 10.98
C GLU A 95 -10.04 -10.57 11.90
N SER A 96 -9.15 -9.61 12.16
CA SER A 96 -9.48 -8.37 12.86
C SER A 96 -10.04 -7.37 11.86
N VAL A 97 -11.33 -7.03 12.02
CA VAL A 97 -12.00 -6.00 11.22
C VAL A 97 -11.80 -4.65 11.91
N VAL A 98 -11.21 -3.69 11.20
CA VAL A 98 -11.11 -2.30 11.66
C VAL A 98 -12.30 -1.52 11.12
N ILE A 99 -13.17 -1.08 12.02
CA ILE A 99 -14.31 -0.21 11.69
C ILE A 99 -13.95 1.21 12.09
N LYS A 100 -14.04 2.16 11.15
CA LYS A 100 -13.74 3.58 11.37
C LYS A 100 -15.03 4.39 11.31
N GLU A 101 -15.52 4.81 12.47
CA GLU A 101 -16.71 5.67 12.60
C GLU A 101 -16.28 7.02 13.18
N TYR A 102 -15.83 7.91 12.30
CA TYR A 102 -15.38 9.25 12.69
C TYR A 102 -16.54 10.24 12.64
N GLY A 103 -16.68 11.02 13.71
CA GLY A 103 -17.49 12.23 13.71
C GLY A 103 -16.74 13.39 13.08
N ASN A 104 -17.40 14.51 12.85
CA ASN A 104 -16.70 15.73 12.43
C ASN A 104 -16.13 16.43 13.67
N LEU A 105 -14.82 16.36 13.85
CA LEU A 105 -14.12 16.95 14.99
C LEU A 105 -13.35 18.19 14.54
N PRO A 106 -13.41 19.30 15.30
CA PRO A 106 -12.53 20.43 15.05
C PRO A 106 -11.08 20.04 15.37
N TRP A 107 -10.15 20.90 14.96
CA TRP A 107 -8.76 20.79 15.41
C TRP A 107 -8.72 21.01 16.93
N VAL A 108 -7.98 20.16 17.64
CA VAL A 108 -7.92 20.18 19.11
C VAL A 108 -6.53 20.59 19.56
N GLU A 109 -6.43 21.58 20.44
CA GLU A 109 -5.16 21.92 21.09
C GLU A 109 -4.81 20.89 22.16
N CYS A 110 -3.76 20.11 21.93
CA CYS A 110 -3.31 19.09 22.87
C CYS A 110 -1.85 18.67 22.61
N TYR A 111 -1.34 17.82 23.50
CA TYR A 111 -0.06 17.13 23.30
C TYR A 111 -0.25 15.88 22.45
N ALA A 112 0.05 16.00 21.16
CA ALA A 112 -0.18 14.90 20.22
C ALA A 112 0.61 13.63 20.56
N ALA A 113 1.80 13.77 21.17
CA ALA A 113 2.60 12.65 21.70
C ALA A 113 1.80 11.78 22.68
N GLN A 114 1.08 12.42 23.62
CA GLN A 114 0.32 11.73 24.66
C GLN A 114 -0.91 11.03 24.07
N LEU A 115 -1.62 11.69 23.14
CA LEU A 115 -2.74 11.06 22.42
C LEU A 115 -2.29 9.83 21.63
N ASN A 116 -1.21 9.96 20.88
CA ASN A 116 -0.65 8.86 20.10
C ASN A 116 -0.21 7.69 20.98
N GLN A 117 0.32 7.96 22.18
CA GLN A 117 0.65 6.93 23.16
C GLN A 117 -0.59 6.16 23.64
N VAL A 118 -1.71 6.86 23.89
CA VAL A 118 -2.99 6.22 24.24
C VAL A 118 -3.49 5.35 23.10
N PHE A 119 -3.45 5.82 21.86
CA PHE A 119 -3.88 5.03 20.69
C PHE A 119 -3.04 3.77 20.48
N ASN A 120 -1.71 3.88 20.59
CA ASN A 120 -0.79 2.76 20.39
C ASN A 120 -0.88 1.71 21.51
N SER A 121 -1.21 2.12 22.74
CA SER A 121 -1.37 1.20 23.88
C SER A 121 -2.73 0.52 23.94
N SER A 122 -3.74 1.09 23.28
CA SER A 122 -5.12 0.59 23.30
C SER A 122 -5.47 -0.33 22.11
N CYS A 123 -4.54 -0.56 21.17
CA CYS A 123 -4.69 -1.39 19.97
C CYS A 123 -3.61 -2.49 19.88
#